data_AF-A0A3D2FQ87-F1
#
_entry.id   AF-A0A3D2FQ87-F1
#
_cell.length_a   1.000
_cell.length_b   1.000
_cell.length_c   1.000
_cell.angle_alpha   90.00
_cell.angle_beta   90.00
_cell.angle_gamma   90.00
#
_symmetry.space_group_name_H-M   'P 1'
#
loop_
_entity.id
_entity.type
_entity.pdbx_description
1 polymer ?
#
loop_
_entity_poly.entity_id
_entity_poly.type
_entity_poly.pdbx_seq_one_letter_code
_entity_poly.pdbx_strand_id
1 'polypeptide(L)'
;MKVIEFLEKANKTLFSFEIIPPTRGGSIDRIFNLVETLMPFNPPFIDLTSRSAEVYYEDAGEGKMIRFIRRKRPGTIGISAAIKNKFNVETVPHILCRGFTREETEDALIELNYLGINNVLAVRGDELRKDAPDTPGKTRHRYASNLVKQITDMNDGKYVEELIDAVPTNFCIGVGAYPEKHFEAPNMATDIKYLKAKVDAGADYIVTQMFYDNKAFFKFVEDCRSAGIDIPIIPGIKILSTEKHLSVIPKNFYVDIPEALSEKVIGQSKEDIV
;
A
#
# COMPACT_ATOMS: atom_id res chain seq x y z
N MET A 1 6.55 14.93 -10.07
CA MET A 1 6.10 15.65 -8.86
C MET A 1 5.93 14.67 -7.71
N LYS A 2 6.18 15.11 -6.48
CA LYS A 2 5.89 14.34 -5.27
C LYS A 2 4.40 14.42 -4.91
N VAL A 3 3.87 13.42 -4.21
CA VAL A 3 2.47 13.42 -3.74
C VAL A 3 2.16 14.67 -2.92
N ILE A 4 3.02 15.04 -1.97
CA ILE A 4 2.83 16.25 -1.14
C ILE A 4 2.78 17.53 -1.96
N GLU A 5 3.56 17.64 -3.05
CA GLU A 5 3.53 18.81 -3.94
C GLU A 5 2.19 18.93 -4.69
N PHE A 6 1.55 17.80 -5.03
CA PHE A 6 0.19 17.82 -5.58
C PHE A 6 -0.81 18.32 -4.55
N LEU A 7 -0.71 17.84 -3.31
CA LEU A 7 -1.61 18.22 -2.22
C LEU A 7 -1.48 19.71 -1.87
N GLU A 8 -0.26 20.23 -1.79
CA GLU A 8 0.01 21.64 -1.50
C GLU A 8 -0.47 22.59 -2.61
N LYS A 9 -0.33 22.18 -3.88
CA LYS A 9 -0.75 22.99 -5.04
C LYS A 9 -2.24 22.83 -5.38
N ALA A 10 -2.96 21.95 -4.70
CA ALA A 10 -4.35 21.66 -5.00
C ALA A 10 -5.25 22.87 -4.67
N ASN A 11 -6.02 23.32 -5.67
CA ASN A 11 -7.08 24.31 -5.50
C ASN A 11 -8.49 23.69 -5.50
N LYS A 12 -8.56 22.37 -5.61
CA LYS A 12 -9.78 21.56 -5.62
C LYS A 12 -9.48 20.18 -5.03
N THR A 13 -10.50 19.44 -4.66
CA THR A 13 -10.36 18.04 -4.22
C THR A 13 -9.71 17.20 -5.31
N LEU A 14 -8.67 16.45 -4.93
CA LEU A 14 -7.96 15.53 -5.82
C LEU A 14 -8.53 14.11 -5.68
N PHE A 15 -8.46 13.35 -6.78
CA PHE A 15 -8.82 11.94 -6.82
C PHE A 15 -7.64 11.15 -7.38
N SER A 16 -7.07 10.24 -6.58
CA SER A 16 -6.12 9.22 -7.02
C SER A 16 -6.80 7.86 -7.07
N PHE A 17 -6.15 6.88 -7.72
CA PHE A 17 -6.67 5.54 -7.88
C PHE A 17 -5.62 4.51 -7.50
N GLU A 18 -6.04 3.42 -6.87
CA GLU A 18 -5.19 2.26 -6.59
C GLU A 18 -5.50 1.12 -7.56
N ILE A 19 -4.46 0.56 -8.18
CA ILE A 19 -4.56 -0.53 -9.14
C ILE A 19 -3.87 -1.78 -8.57
N ILE A 20 -4.54 -2.92 -8.76
CA ILE A 20 -4.01 -4.23 -8.43
C ILE A 20 -3.33 -4.83 -9.67
N PRO A 21 -2.02 -5.15 -9.63
CA PRO A 21 -1.31 -5.76 -10.75
C PRO A 21 -1.99 -7.05 -11.24
N PRO A 22 -1.84 -7.44 -12.52
CA PRO A 22 -2.47 -8.65 -13.03
C PRO A 22 -1.96 -9.91 -12.32
N THR A 23 -2.71 -10.99 -12.39
CA THR A 23 -2.23 -12.29 -11.91
C THR A 23 -1.03 -12.73 -12.74
N ARG A 24 -0.16 -13.56 -12.16
CA ARG A 24 0.94 -14.22 -12.87
C ARG A 24 0.43 -14.82 -14.18
N GLY A 25 1.09 -14.48 -15.29
CA GLY A 25 0.71 -14.88 -16.65
C GLY A 25 -0.35 -13.99 -17.32
N GLY A 26 -0.86 -12.96 -16.65
CA GLY A 26 -1.80 -12.00 -17.22
C GLY A 26 -1.11 -10.91 -18.05
N SER A 27 -1.85 -10.32 -19.01
CA SER A 27 -1.36 -9.23 -19.85
C SER A 27 -1.40 -7.87 -19.14
N ILE A 28 -0.38 -7.04 -19.43
CA ILE A 28 -0.32 -5.63 -19.05
C ILE A 28 -1.40 -4.79 -19.76
N ASP A 29 -1.92 -5.23 -20.90
CA ASP A 29 -2.95 -4.49 -21.65
C ASP A 29 -4.21 -4.24 -20.81
N ARG A 30 -4.53 -5.17 -19.90
CA ARG A 30 -5.65 -4.98 -18.95
C ARG A 30 -5.43 -3.77 -18.04
N ILE A 31 -4.18 -3.52 -17.64
CA ILE A 31 -3.81 -2.36 -16.83
C ILE A 31 -3.82 -1.11 -17.69
N PHE A 32 -3.28 -1.15 -18.91
CA PHE A 32 -3.29 0.00 -19.80
C PHE A 32 -4.71 0.44 -20.16
N ASN A 33 -5.59 -0.50 -20.54
CA ASN A 33 -6.99 -0.19 -20.83
C ASN A 33 -7.70 0.40 -19.60
N LEU A 34 -7.38 -0.08 -18.39
CA LEU A 34 -7.92 0.51 -17.16
C LEU A 34 -7.40 1.92 -16.94
N VAL A 35 -6.10 2.17 -17.09
CA VAL A 35 -5.54 3.53 -16.92
C VAL A 35 -6.11 4.49 -17.97
N GLU A 36 -6.29 4.04 -19.22
CA GLU A 36 -6.92 4.83 -20.29
C GLU A 36 -8.32 5.32 -19.92
N THR A 37 -9.13 4.53 -19.19
CA THR A 37 -10.45 4.98 -18.72
C THR A 37 -10.39 5.93 -17.52
N LEU A 38 -9.27 5.96 -16.79
CA LEU A 38 -9.06 6.83 -15.63
C LEU A 38 -8.46 8.19 -16.02
N MET A 39 -7.68 8.27 -17.11
CA MET A 39 -7.02 9.51 -17.55
C MET A 39 -7.95 10.71 -17.73
N PRO A 40 -9.21 10.58 -18.22
CA PRO A 40 -10.14 11.71 -18.31
C PRO A 40 -10.43 12.40 -16.97
N PHE A 41 -10.24 11.71 -15.85
CA PHE A 41 -10.41 12.27 -14.50
C PHE A 41 -9.18 13.05 -14.00
N ASN A 42 -8.11 13.11 -14.80
CA ASN A 42 -6.84 13.79 -14.48
C ASN A 42 -6.27 13.42 -13.10
N PRO A 43 -6.05 12.12 -12.81
CA PRO A 43 -5.48 11.71 -11.54
C PRO A 43 -4.07 12.30 -11.36
N PRO A 44 -3.73 12.87 -10.19
CA PRO A 44 -2.39 13.39 -9.93
C PRO A 44 -1.36 12.25 -9.85
N PHE A 45 -1.78 11.08 -9.34
CA PHE A 45 -0.97 9.89 -9.24
C PHE A 45 -1.84 8.63 -9.17
N ILE A 46 -1.22 7.47 -9.43
CA ILE A 46 -1.85 6.14 -9.37
C ILE A 46 -1.02 5.21 -8.47
N ASP A 47 -1.65 4.63 -7.46
CA ASP A 47 -1.05 3.68 -6.53
C ASP A 47 -1.05 2.27 -7.11
N LEU A 48 0.05 1.54 -6.93
CA LEU A 48 0.25 0.19 -7.46
C LEU A 48 0.52 -0.77 -6.30
N THR A 49 -0.47 -1.61 -6.00
CA THR A 49 -0.34 -2.56 -4.89
C THR A 49 0.79 -3.55 -5.10
N SER A 50 1.36 -4.00 -3.99
CA SER A 50 2.36 -5.07 -3.95
C SER A 50 1.86 -6.22 -3.09
N ARG A 51 2.26 -7.44 -3.47
CA ARG A 51 1.99 -8.63 -2.68
C ARG A 51 3.23 -9.50 -2.59
N SER A 52 3.60 -9.88 -1.36
CA SER A 52 4.69 -10.81 -1.12
C SER A 52 4.39 -12.17 -1.74
N ALA A 53 5.43 -13.00 -1.89
CA ALA A 53 5.22 -14.39 -2.26
C ALA A 53 4.40 -15.12 -1.17
N GLU A 54 3.54 -16.05 -1.61
CA GLU A 54 2.74 -16.93 -0.76
C GLU A 54 3.30 -18.35 -0.83
N VAL A 55 3.19 -19.08 0.29
CA VAL A 55 3.42 -20.52 0.33
C VAL A 55 2.12 -21.23 0.03
N TYR A 56 2.18 -22.25 -0.81
CA TYR A 56 1.08 -23.17 -1.01
C TYR A 56 1.61 -24.61 -1.07
N TYR A 57 0.74 -25.56 -0.80
CA TYR A 57 1.06 -26.98 -0.78
C TYR A 57 0.25 -27.67 -1.86
N GLU A 58 0.91 -28.51 -2.66
CA GLU A 58 0.22 -29.42 -3.58
C GLU A 58 0.42 -30.86 -3.07
N ASP A 59 -0.63 -31.66 -3.20
CA ASP A 59 -0.59 -33.09 -2.91
C ASP A 59 0.12 -33.80 -4.07
N ALA A 60 1.25 -34.42 -3.78
CA ALA A 60 2.03 -35.18 -4.76
C ALA A 60 1.63 -36.66 -4.82
N GLY A 61 0.53 -37.04 -4.14
CA GLY A 61 0.14 -38.43 -3.92
C GLY A 61 0.77 -39.01 -2.65
N GLU A 62 0.24 -40.16 -2.21
CA GLU A 62 0.74 -40.92 -1.06
C GLU A 62 0.82 -40.12 0.27
N GLY A 63 -0.01 -39.08 0.42
CA GLY A 63 0.00 -38.21 1.60
C GLY A 63 1.21 -37.26 1.67
N LYS A 64 1.98 -37.13 0.59
CA LYS A 64 3.15 -36.25 0.52
C LYS A 64 2.74 -34.87 0.01
N MET A 65 2.75 -33.89 0.92
CA MET A 65 2.57 -32.49 0.54
C MET A 65 3.91 -31.88 0.10
N ILE A 66 3.95 -31.32 -1.11
CA ILE A 66 5.11 -30.56 -1.59
C ILE A 66 4.84 -29.07 -1.38
N ARG A 67 5.82 -28.38 -0.79
CA ARG A 67 5.76 -26.94 -0.51
C ARG A 67 6.27 -26.14 -1.71
N PHE A 68 5.46 -25.24 -2.22
CA PHE A 68 5.80 -24.31 -3.30
C PHE A 68 5.74 -22.86 -2.83
N ILE A 69 6.51 -22.00 -3.50
CA ILE A 69 6.51 -20.55 -3.28
C ILE A 69 6.15 -19.87 -4.60
N ARG A 70 5.13 -19.01 -4.59
CA ARG A 70 4.79 -18.21 -5.77
C ARG A 70 4.46 -16.76 -5.41
N ARG A 71 4.74 -15.86 -6.34
CA ARG A 71 4.21 -14.49 -6.32
C ARG A 71 2.99 -14.45 -7.24
N LYS A 72 1.81 -14.28 -6.66
CA LYS A 72 0.52 -14.30 -7.38
C LYS A 72 0.37 -13.14 -8.36
N ARG A 73 0.95 -11.99 -8.05
CA ARG A 73 0.89 -10.74 -8.82
C ARG A 73 2.27 -10.08 -8.85
N PRO A 74 3.19 -10.55 -9.72
CA PRO A 74 4.52 -9.95 -9.87
C PRO A 74 4.45 -8.66 -10.70
N GLY A 75 5.55 -7.89 -10.70
CA GLY A 75 5.79 -6.84 -11.70
C GLY A 75 5.45 -5.41 -11.28
N THR A 76 5.24 -5.11 -10.00
CA THR A 76 4.89 -3.74 -9.54
C THR A 76 5.82 -2.66 -10.09
N ILE A 77 7.16 -2.85 -10.02
CA ILE A 77 8.14 -1.87 -10.52
C ILE A 77 7.97 -1.65 -12.03
N GLY A 78 8.00 -2.74 -12.82
CA GLY A 78 7.86 -2.66 -14.28
C GLY A 78 6.52 -2.06 -14.74
N ILE A 79 5.42 -2.40 -14.06
CA ILE A 79 4.11 -1.83 -14.35
C ILE A 79 4.07 -0.33 -13.99
N SER A 80 4.68 0.06 -12.87
CA SER A 80 4.76 1.47 -12.46
C SER A 80 5.52 2.30 -13.50
N ALA A 81 6.69 1.82 -13.95
CA ALA A 81 7.43 2.47 -15.02
C ALA A 81 6.64 2.52 -16.34
N ALA A 82 5.96 1.43 -16.70
CA ALA A 82 5.17 1.38 -17.91
C ALA A 82 4.00 2.38 -17.90
N ILE A 83 3.28 2.49 -16.78
CA ILE A 83 2.20 3.47 -16.60
C ILE A 83 2.76 4.89 -16.66
N LYS A 84 3.81 5.17 -15.91
CA LYS A 84 4.44 6.50 -15.88
C LYS A 84 4.86 6.96 -17.27
N ASN A 85 5.59 6.13 -18.00
CA ASN A 85 6.08 6.48 -19.33
C ASN A 85 4.98 6.56 -20.39
N LYS A 86 3.98 5.67 -20.35
CA LYS A 86 2.90 5.65 -21.35
C LYS A 86 1.88 6.77 -21.14
N PHE A 87 1.53 7.08 -19.89
CA PHE A 87 0.42 8.01 -19.57
C PHE A 87 0.87 9.34 -18.97
N ASN A 88 2.17 9.51 -18.72
CA ASN A 88 2.72 10.71 -18.08
C ASN A 88 2.04 11.04 -16.74
N VAL A 89 1.76 10.01 -15.95
CA VAL A 89 1.14 10.10 -14.62
C VAL A 89 2.10 9.54 -13.58
N GLU A 90 2.20 10.19 -12.43
CA GLU A 90 3.05 9.70 -11.35
C GLU A 90 2.49 8.39 -10.78
N THR A 91 3.39 7.48 -10.43
CA THR A 91 3.02 6.18 -9.84
C THR A 91 3.54 6.06 -8.43
N VAL A 92 2.77 5.40 -7.57
CA VAL A 92 3.11 5.13 -6.18
C VAL A 92 3.14 3.62 -5.95
N PRO A 93 4.23 2.91 -6.28
CA PRO A 93 4.38 1.50 -5.93
C PRO A 93 4.39 1.30 -4.41
N HIS A 94 3.68 0.26 -3.96
CA HIS A 94 3.74 -0.16 -2.56
C HIS A 94 5.04 -0.94 -2.32
N ILE A 95 5.76 -0.59 -1.26
CA ILE A 95 6.97 -1.28 -0.80
C ILE A 95 6.65 -2.01 0.49
N LEU A 96 6.98 -3.31 0.54
CA LEU A 96 6.58 -4.20 1.63
C LEU A 96 7.77 -4.53 2.54
N CYS A 97 7.53 -4.56 3.85
CA CYS A 97 8.47 -5.17 4.80
C CYS A 97 8.49 -6.71 4.65
N ARG A 98 7.31 -7.33 4.70
CA ARG A 98 7.16 -8.78 4.71
C ARG A 98 7.46 -9.37 3.34
N GLY A 99 8.34 -10.37 3.33
CA GLY A 99 8.73 -11.09 2.12
C GLY A 99 9.96 -10.54 1.41
N PHE A 100 10.56 -9.46 1.90
CA PHE A 100 11.79 -8.86 1.39
C PHE A 100 12.83 -8.75 2.51
N THR A 101 14.11 -8.79 2.15
CA THR A 101 15.19 -8.36 3.05
C THR A 101 15.41 -6.86 2.91
N ARG A 102 16.18 -6.27 3.81
CA ARG A 102 16.57 -4.86 3.74
C ARG A 102 17.33 -4.56 2.46
N GLU A 103 18.22 -5.46 2.05
CA GLU A 103 19.03 -5.36 0.82
C GLU A 103 18.13 -5.47 -0.42
N GLU A 104 17.25 -6.49 -0.49
CA GLU A 104 16.26 -6.63 -1.58
C GLU A 104 15.30 -5.43 -1.67
N THR A 105 15.09 -4.72 -0.56
CA THR A 105 14.31 -3.48 -0.53
C THR A 105 15.10 -2.32 -1.13
N GLU A 106 16.38 -2.17 -0.82
CA GLU A 106 17.23 -1.12 -1.44
C GLU A 106 17.38 -1.36 -2.93
N ASP A 107 17.60 -2.59 -3.38
CA ASP A 107 17.67 -2.93 -4.80
C ASP A 107 16.43 -2.43 -5.55
N ALA A 108 15.24 -2.72 -5.00
CA ALA A 108 13.97 -2.29 -5.56
C ALA A 108 13.81 -0.76 -5.58
N LEU A 109 14.25 -0.07 -4.52
CA LEU A 109 14.20 1.39 -4.43
C LEU A 109 15.20 2.05 -5.39
N ILE A 110 16.40 1.50 -5.53
CA ILE A 110 17.40 1.96 -6.50
C ILE A 110 16.84 1.86 -7.93
N GLU A 111 16.21 0.72 -8.28
CA GLU A 111 15.53 0.56 -9.58
C GLU A 111 14.45 1.65 -9.79
N LEU A 112 13.61 1.90 -8.78
CA LEU A 112 12.57 2.93 -8.86
C LEU A 112 13.17 4.33 -9.07
N ASN A 113 14.26 4.64 -8.37
CA ASN A 113 14.97 5.91 -8.53
C ASN A 113 15.53 6.07 -9.95
N TYR A 114 16.12 5.02 -10.55
CA TYR A 114 16.58 5.04 -11.95
C TYR A 114 15.44 5.26 -12.95
N LEU A 115 14.25 4.75 -12.63
CA LEU A 115 13.03 4.94 -13.41
C LEU A 115 12.37 6.30 -13.17
N GLY A 116 12.97 7.15 -12.31
CA GLY A 116 12.44 8.45 -11.91
C GLY A 116 11.15 8.37 -11.10
N ILE A 117 10.84 7.21 -10.51
CA ILE A 117 9.67 7.02 -9.65
C ILE A 117 10.06 7.37 -8.23
N ASN A 118 9.61 8.54 -7.79
CA ASN A 118 10.03 9.14 -6.52
C ASN A 118 8.92 9.12 -5.46
N ASN A 119 7.83 8.40 -5.69
CA ASN A 119 6.74 8.27 -4.72
C ASN A 119 6.57 6.81 -4.35
N VAL A 120 6.51 6.48 -3.07
CA VAL A 120 6.35 5.11 -2.59
C VAL A 120 5.37 5.04 -1.42
N LEU A 121 4.62 3.95 -1.32
CA LEU A 121 3.79 3.67 -0.16
C LEU A 121 4.44 2.56 0.68
N ALA A 122 5.02 2.93 1.82
CA ALA A 122 5.67 2.00 2.73
C ALA A 122 4.65 1.30 3.64
N VAL A 123 4.53 -0.03 3.49
CA VAL A 123 3.59 -0.84 4.25
C VAL A 123 4.26 -2.12 4.78
N ARG A 124 3.69 -2.68 5.85
CA ARG A 124 4.21 -3.93 6.42
C ARG A 124 3.99 -5.12 5.48
N GLY A 125 2.83 -5.17 4.83
CA GLY A 125 2.35 -6.32 4.07
C GLY A 125 1.73 -7.41 4.95
N ASP A 126 1.11 -8.39 4.30
CA ASP A 126 0.39 -9.49 4.96
C ASP A 126 1.31 -10.65 5.35
N GLU A 127 0.89 -11.45 6.35
CA GLU A 127 1.60 -12.70 6.70
C GLU A 127 1.22 -13.86 5.78
N LEU A 128 1.88 -13.96 4.63
CA LEU A 128 1.64 -15.05 3.67
C LEU A 128 2.63 -16.21 3.82
N ARG A 129 3.61 -16.09 4.72
CA ARG A 129 4.69 -17.07 4.95
C ARG A 129 5.03 -17.18 6.45
N LYS A 130 4.17 -17.83 7.23
CA LYS A 130 4.31 -17.96 8.70
C LYS A 130 5.59 -18.71 9.12
N ASP A 131 6.08 -19.62 8.28
CA ASP A 131 7.21 -20.52 8.60
C ASP A 131 8.48 -20.21 7.80
N ALA A 132 8.70 -18.96 7.38
CA ALA A 132 9.96 -18.61 6.73
C ALA A 132 11.05 -18.44 7.80
N PRO A 133 12.11 -19.29 7.82
CA PRO A 133 13.20 -19.09 8.77
C PRO A 133 13.87 -17.74 8.50
N ASP A 134 14.25 -17.05 9.58
CA ASP A 134 15.18 -15.93 9.48
C ASP A 134 16.45 -16.46 8.83
N THR A 135 16.80 -15.92 7.67
CA THR A 135 18.01 -16.33 6.97
C THR A 135 19.20 -15.66 7.68
N PRO A 136 20.19 -16.41 8.18
CA PRO A 136 21.35 -15.81 8.83
C PRO A 136 21.98 -14.74 7.93
N GLY A 137 22.21 -13.55 8.47
CA GLY A 137 22.78 -12.41 7.74
C GLY A 137 21.80 -11.57 6.92
N LYS A 138 20.55 -12.01 6.68
CA LYS A 138 19.53 -11.20 6.00
C LYS A 138 18.63 -10.50 7.02
N THR A 139 18.71 -9.18 7.06
CA THR A 139 17.90 -8.38 7.99
C THR A 139 16.54 -8.08 7.35
N ARG A 140 15.43 -8.31 8.08
CA ARG A 140 14.06 -8.00 7.61
C ARG A 140 13.43 -6.96 8.53
N HIS A 141 12.68 -6.04 7.96
CA HIS A 141 11.84 -5.15 8.74
C HIS A 141 10.62 -5.88 9.27
N ARG A 142 10.34 -5.74 10.58
CA ARG A 142 9.10 -6.25 11.19
C ARG A 142 7.95 -5.26 11.07
N TYR A 143 8.26 -3.97 11.07
CA TYR A 143 7.29 -2.88 11.08
C TYR A 143 7.57 -1.88 9.97
N ALA A 144 6.50 -1.27 9.45
CA ALA A 144 6.61 -0.26 8.39
C ALA A 144 7.41 0.97 8.81
N SER A 145 7.48 1.31 10.11
CA SER A 145 8.32 2.42 10.59
C SER A 145 9.81 2.18 10.32
N ASN A 146 10.27 0.93 10.38
CA ASN A 146 11.66 0.61 10.06
C ASN A 146 11.93 0.71 8.55
N LEU A 147 10.95 0.37 7.72
CA LEU A 147 11.02 0.57 6.28
C LEU A 147 11.03 2.06 5.91
N VAL A 148 10.17 2.87 6.53
CA VAL A 148 10.18 4.34 6.35
C VAL A 148 11.54 4.91 6.74
N LYS A 149 12.10 4.47 7.87
CA LYS A 149 13.44 4.89 8.30
C LYS A 149 14.51 4.53 7.27
N GLN A 150 14.47 3.32 6.71
CA GLN A 150 15.41 2.92 5.67
C GLN A 150 15.29 3.78 4.41
N ILE A 151 14.07 4.04 3.92
CA ILE A 151 13.87 4.90 2.74
C ILE A 151 14.35 6.33 3.03
N THR A 152 14.12 6.82 4.24
CA THR A 152 14.60 8.14 4.69
C THR A 152 16.13 8.18 4.77
N ASP A 153 16.77 7.12 5.24
CA ASP A 153 18.23 6.99 5.24
C ASP A 153 18.79 7.01 3.82
N MET A 154 18.15 6.33 2.86
CA MET A 154 18.54 6.39 1.45
C MET A 154 18.39 7.82 0.89
N ASN A 155 17.37 8.57 1.31
CA ASN A 155 17.23 9.98 0.95
C ASN A 155 18.34 10.88 1.54
N ASP A 156 19.04 10.42 2.58
CA ASP A 156 20.25 11.05 3.13
C ASP A 156 21.55 10.48 2.53
N GLY A 157 21.46 9.56 1.55
CA GLY A 157 22.60 8.85 0.97
C GLY A 157 23.20 7.76 1.86
N LYS A 158 22.46 7.29 2.87
CA LYS A 158 22.86 6.21 3.77
C LYS A 158 22.19 4.91 3.34
N TYR A 159 23.00 3.91 3.01
CA TYR A 159 22.55 2.61 2.54
C TYR A 159 22.86 1.54 3.60
N VAL A 160 22.31 0.33 3.43
CA VAL A 160 22.60 -0.81 4.32
C VAL A 160 24.08 -1.14 4.32
N GLU A 161 24.72 -1.05 3.15
CA GLU A 161 26.16 -1.24 2.97
C GLU A 161 26.89 0.12 3.02
N GLU A 162 28.13 0.10 3.52
CA GLU A 162 29.00 1.28 3.44
C GLU A 162 29.47 1.46 1.99
N LEU A 163 28.92 2.47 1.33
CA LEU A 163 29.23 2.80 -0.06
C LEU A 163 30.06 4.09 -0.10
N ILE A 164 31.15 4.09 -0.86
CA ILE A 164 32.09 5.22 -0.97
C ILE A 164 31.46 6.41 -1.72
N ASP A 165 30.67 6.12 -2.76
CA ASP A 165 30.10 7.11 -3.68
C ASP A 165 28.56 7.04 -3.73
N ALA A 166 27.91 6.80 -2.58
CA ALA A 166 26.45 6.76 -2.51
C ALA A 166 25.82 8.11 -2.88
N VAL A 167 24.85 8.08 -3.79
CA VAL A 167 24.05 9.25 -4.17
C VAL A 167 22.73 9.21 -3.40
N PRO A 168 22.33 10.29 -2.72
CA PRO A 168 21.03 10.36 -2.07
C PRO A 168 19.86 10.11 -3.03
N THR A 169 18.87 9.34 -2.59
CA THR A 169 17.57 9.26 -3.27
C THR A 169 16.70 10.46 -2.91
N ASN A 170 15.51 10.56 -3.52
CA ASN A 170 14.59 11.66 -3.23
C ASN A 170 13.12 11.21 -3.18
N PHE A 171 12.84 10.15 -2.42
CA PHE A 171 11.49 9.61 -2.27
C PHE A 171 10.56 10.55 -1.48
N CYS A 172 9.28 10.52 -1.86
CA CYS A 172 8.14 10.92 -1.06
C CYS A 172 7.50 9.65 -0.49
N ILE A 173 7.35 9.57 0.82
CA ILE A 173 7.02 8.34 1.55
C ILE A 173 5.60 8.44 2.12
N GLY A 174 4.67 7.70 1.53
CA GLY A 174 3.35 7.50 2.10
C GLY A 174 3.32 6.32 3.07
N VAL A 175 2.41 6.34 4.05
CA VAL A 175 2.17 5.20 4.96
C VAL A 175 0.69 4.89 5.13
N GLY A 176 0.36 3.62 5.36
CA GLY A 176 -1.02 3.19 5.65
C GLY A 176 -1.46 3.52 7.09
N ALA A 177 -2.74 3.83 7.30
CA ALA A 177 -3.36 3.99 8.62
C ALA A 177 -4.76 3.38 8.71
N TYR A 178 -5.32 3.21 9.90
CA TYR A 178 -6.58 2.50 10.11
C TYR A 178 -7.55 3.34 10.95
N PRO A 179 -8.57 3.96 10.34
CA PRO A 179 -9.54 4.79 11.07
C PRO A 179 -10.31 4.01 12.14
N GLU A 180 -10.46 2.70 11.95
CA GLU A 180 -11.15 1.78 12.85
C GLU A 180 -10.19 0.85 13.61
N LYS A 181 -8.90 1.23 13.70
CA LYS A 181 -7.78 0.47 14.32
C LYS A 181 -7.34 -0.75 13.50
N HIS A 182 -6.02 -0.95 13.40
CA HIS A 182 -5.49 -2.22 12.88
C HIS A 182 -5.96 -3.43 13.72
N PHE A 183 -6.37 -4.52 13.09
CA PHE A 183 -6.95 -5.68 13.82
C PHE A 183 -6.01 -6.28 14.87
N GLU A 184 -4.69 -6.28 14.61
CA GLU A 184 -3.67 -6.74 15.58
C GLU A 184 -3.36 -5.73 16.71
N ALA A 185 -3.78 -4.46 16.61
CA ALA A 185 -3.54 -3.49 17.66
C ALA A 185 -4.52 -3.70 18.83
N PRO A 186 -4.09 -3.57 20.09
CA PRO A 186 -4.97 -3.80 21.25
C PRO A 186 -6.06 -2.73 21.39
N ASN A 187 -5.78 -1.50 20.97
CA ASN A 187 -6.71 -0.36 21.01
C ASN A 187 -6.25 0.76 20.06
N MET A 188 -7.14 1.73 19.82
CA MET A 188 -6.90 2.85 18.90
C MET A 188 -5.71 3.71 19.31
N ALA A 189 -5.55 4.02 20.61
CA ALA A 189 -4.43 4.82 21.10
C ALA A 189 -3.06 4.18 20.79
N THR A 190 -2.96 2.85 20.91
CA THR A 190 -1.76 2.11 20.54
C THR A 190 -1.50 2.14 19.03
N ASP A 191 -2.55 2.01 18.23
CA ASP A 191 -2.43 2.07 16.76
C ASP A 191 -1.96 3.46 16.29
N ILE A 192 -2.49 4.53 16.87
CA ILE A 192 -2.05 5.91 16.63
C ILE A 192 -0.60 6.13 17.08
N LYS A 193 -0.18 5.56 18.20
CA LYS A 193 1.23 5.60 18.63
C LYS A 193 2.17 4.99 17.58
N TYR A 194 1.79 3.86 16.97
CA TYR A 194 2.57 3.26 15.90
C TYR A 194 2.48 4.04 14.58
N LEU A 195 1.36 4.70 14.32
CA LEU A 195 1.26 5.67 13.22
C LEU A 195 2.24 6.82 13.42
N LYS A 196 2.26 7.45 14.61
CA LYS A 196 3.21 8.50 14.98
C LYS A 196 4.65 8.05 14.80
N ALA A 197 4.99 6.81 15.19
CA ALA A 197 6.32 6.27 14.98
C ALA A 197 6.71 6.12 13.49
N LYS A 198 5.75 5.92 12.57
CA LYS A 198 6.01 5.96 11.13
C LYS A 198 6.23 7.39 10.64
N VAL A 199 5.44 8.33 11.14
CA VAL A 199 5.59 9.77 10.81
C VAL A 199 6.96 10.28 11.28
N ASP A 200 7.34 9.98 12.52
CA ASP A 200 8.63 10.37 13.10
C ASP A 200 9.83 9.73 12.41
N ALA A 201 9.61 8.62 11.71
CA ALA A 201 10.64 7.96 10.91
C ALA A 201 10.87 8.64 9.55
N GLY A 202 10.02 9.59 9.14
CA GLY A 202 10.13 10.34 7.89
C GLY A 202 8.98 10.17 6.89
N ALA A 203 7.78 9.78 7.31
CA ALA A 203 6.64 9.70 6.39
C ALA A 203 6.13 11.11 6.02
N ASP A 204 5.83 11.32 4.74
CA ASP A 204 5.38 12.61 4.18
C ASP A 204 3.86 12.73 4.13
N TYR A 205 3.13 11.62 3.99
CA TYR A 205 1.67 11.60 3.98
C TYR A 205 1.10 10.25 4.45
N ILE A 206 -0.19 10.24 4.78
CA ILE A 206 -0.93 9.07 5.25
C ILE A 206 -2.04 8.73 4.26
N VAL A 207 -2.22 7.44 3.97
CA VAL A 207 -3.41 6.91 3.27
C VAL A 207 -4.14 5.99 4.23
N THR A 208 -5.44 6.21 4.43
CA THR A 208 -6.21 5.36 5.33
C THR A 208 -6.64 4.07 4.63
N GLN A 209 -6.82 3.01 5.41
CA GLN A 209 -7.68 1.90 5.04
C GLN A 209 -9.07 2.44 4.67
N MET A 210 -9.79 1.69 3.83
CA MET A 210 -11.20 1.95 3.55
C MET A 210 -12.03 1.98 4.84
N PHE A 211 -13.07 2.80 4.85
CA PHE A 211 -14.07 2.89 5.91
C PHE A 211 -15.42 3.21 5.28
N TYR A 212 -16.50 2.91 5.98
CA TYR A 212 -17.87 3.21 5.53
C TYR A 212 -18.63 4.18 6.45
N ASP A 213 -18.07 4.52 7.61
CA ASP A 213 -18.57 5.58 8.48
C ASP A 213 -17.62 6.79 8.51
N ASN A 214 -18.08 7.92 7.97
CA ASN A 214 -17.32 9.17 7.98
C ASN A 214 -16.98 9.65 9.40
N LYS A 215 -17.80 9.32 10.41
CA LYS A 215 -17.52 9.69 11.81
C LYS A 215 -16.25 9.00 12.31
N ALA A 216 -16.00 7.75 11.91
CA ALA A 216 -14.78 7.03 12.25
C ALA A 216 -13.55 7.74 11.68
N PHE A 217 -13.62 8.20 10.42
CA PHE A 217 -12.56 8.97 9.80
C PHE A 217 -12.30 10.32 10.48
N PHE A 218 -13.34 11.13 10.73
CA PHE A 218 -13.14 12.43 11.38
C PHE A 218 -12.59 12.29 12.80
N LYS A 219 -13.10 11.32 13.57
CA LYS A 219 -12.54 11.00 14.88
C LYS A 219 -11.07 10.57 14.79
N PHE A 220 -10.73 9.72 13.83
CA PHE A 220 -9.33 9.32 13.61
C PHE A 220 -8.43 10.51 13.29
N VAL A 221 -8.90 11.47 12.48
CA VAL A 221 -8.16 12.70 12.19
C VAL A 221 -7.96 13.52 13.46
N GLU A 222 -8.99 13.74 14.27
CA GLU A 222 -8.89 14.44 15.56
C GLU A 222 -7.89 13.77 16.51
N ASP A 223 -7.95 12.45 16.64
CA ASP A 223 -7.04 11.67 17.48
C ASP A 223 -5.59 11.75 16.95
N CYS A 224 -5.39 11.78 15.62
CA CYS A 224 -4.08 12.00 15.00
C CYS A 224 -3.51 13.39 15.30
N ARG A 225 -4.32 14.45 15.14
CA ARG A 225 -3.89 15.83 15.46
C ARG A 225 -3.55 15.98 16.94
N SER A 226 -4.35 15.38 17.82
CA SER A 226 -4.09 15.35 19.26
C SER A 226 -2.77 14.64 19.63
N ALA A 227 -2.31 13.71 18.79
CA ALA A 227 -1.03 13.02 18.93
C ALA A 227 0.15 13.73 18.24
N GLY A 228 -0.05 14.93 17.68
CA GLY A 228 0.99 15.70 16.98
C GLY A 228 1.35 15.13 15.61
N ILE A 229 0.40 14.46 14.94
CA ILE A 229 0.55 14.05 13.54
C ILE A 229 -0.06 15.14 12.68
N ASP A 230 0.76 15.95 12.01
CA ASP A 230 0.28 17.10 11.21
C ASP A 230 0.41 16.92 9.70
N ILE A 231 1.02 15.83 9.25
CA ILE A 231 1.13 15.51 7.82
C ILE A 231 -0.25 15.24 7.19
N PRO A 232 -0.39 15.37 5.86
CA PRO A 232 -1.65 15.14 5.15
C PRO A 232 -2.20 13.72 5.36
N ILE A 233 -3.52 13.60 5.51
CA ILE A 233 -4.24 12.33 5.66
C ILE A 233 -5.23 12.20 4.51
N ILE A 234 -5.03 11.21 3.64
CA ILE A 234 -5.85 10.92 2.46
C ILE A 234 -6.83 9.79 2.83
N PRO A 235 -8.16 10.01 2.77
CA PRO A 235 -9.14 8.96 3.02
C PRO A 235 -9.15 7.94 1.88
N GLY A 236 -8.89 6.66 2.20
CA GLY A 236 -9.09 5.55 1.28
C GLY A 236 -10.58 5.20 1.18
N ILE A 237 -11.11 5.08 -0.05
CA ILE A 237 -12.53 4.77 -0.28
C ILE A 237 -12.63 3.55 -1.19
N LYS A 238 -13.44 2.57 -0.78
CA LYS A 238 -13.79 1.41 -1.60
C LYS A 238 -15.30 1.36 -1.85
N ILE A 239 -15.67 1.48 -3.11
CA ILE A 239 -17.08 1.40 -3.54
C ILE A 239 -17.58 -0.04 -3.39
N LEU A 240 -18.74 -0.20 -2.76
CA LEU A 240 -19.49 -1.46 -2.77
C LEU A 240 -20.08 -1.63 -4.18
N SER A 241 -19.83 -2.77 -4.82
CA SER A 241 -20.30 -3.02 -6.19
C SER A 241 -21.01 -4.36 -6.34
N THR A 242 -21.09 -5.15 -5.27
CA THR A 242 -21.84 -6.40 -5.23
C THR A 242 -22.31 -6.64 -3.80
N GLU A 243 -23.45 -7.29 -3.61
CA GLU A 243 -23.95 -7.67 -2.28
C GLU A 243 -22.92 -8.51 -1.49
N LYS A 244 -22.16 -9.36 -2.19
CA LYS A 244 -21.08 -10.16 -1.60
C LYS A 244 -20.06 -9.32 -0.82
N HIS A 245 -19.87 -8.05 -1.18
CA HIS A 245 -18.97 -7.16 -0.44
C HIS A 245 -19.40 -6.93 1.01
N LEU A 246 -20.70 -7.01 1.33
CA LEU A 246 -21.21 -6.89 2.71
C LEU A 246 -20.61 -7.94 3.65
N SER A 247 -20.26 -9.12 3.15
CA SER A 247 -19.65 -10.18 3.95
C SER A 247 -18.12 -10.25 3.79
N VAL A 248 -17.61 -10.06 2.57
CA VAL A 248 -16.19 -10.24 2.27
C VAL A 248 -15.33 -9.09 2.79
N ILE A 249 -15.83 -7.86 2.78
CA ILE A 249 -15.03 -6.70 3.17
C ILE A 249 -14.80 -6.67 4.69
N PRO A 250 -15.83 -6.71 5.56
CA PRO A 250 -15.62 -6.72 7.01
C PRO A 250 -14.76 -7.90 7.46
N LYS A 251 -14.96 -9.08 6.87
CA LYS A 251 -14.22 -10.30 7.21
C LYS A 251 -12.71 -10.20 6.97
N ASN A 252 -12.29 -9.52 5.90
CA ASN A 252 -10.88 -9.49 5.50
C ASN A 252 -10.17 -8.19 5.92
N PHE A 253 -10.91 -7.09 6.01
CA PHE A 253 -10.36 -5.75 6.27
C PHE A 253 -10.70 -5.21 7.65
N TYR A 254 -11.57 -5.89 8.40
CA TYR A 254 -11.94 -5.55 9.78
C TYR A 254 -12.52 -4.13 9.89
N VAL A 255 -13.46 -3.82 8.98
CA VAL A 255 -14.17 -2.55 8.91
C VAL A 255 -15.66 -2.79 9.12
N ASP A 256 -16.33 -1.84 9.75
CA ASP A 256 -17.77 -1.87 9.96
C ASP A 256 -18.49 -1.28 8.74
N ILE A 257 -19.57 -1.94 8.33
CA ILE A 257 -20.50 -1.41 7.33
C ILE A 257 -21.74 -0.92 8.08
N PRO A 258 -22.08 0.39 8.01
CA PRO A 258 -23.27 0.92 8.68
C PRO A 258 -24.54 0.19 8.27
N GLU A 259 -25.42 -0.06 9.24
CA GLU A 259 -26.70 -0.76 9.04
C GLU A 259 -27.49 -0.16 7.86
N ALA A 260 -27.67 1.16 7.86
CA ALA A 260 -28.37 1.88 6.79
C ALA A 260 -27.75 1.73 5.38
N LEU A 261 -26.44 1.47 5.29
CA LEU A 261 -25.78 1.15 4.02
C LEU A 261 -26.02 -0.31 3.65
N SER A 262 -25.91 -1.23 4.61
CA SER A 262 -26.12 -2.65 4.38
C SER A 262 -27.55 -2.96 3.93
N GLU A 263 -28.57 -2.34 4.54
CA GLU A 263 -29.98 -2.50 4.16
C GLU A 263 -30.27 -2.09 2.72
N LYS A 264 -29.56 -1.07 2.22
CA LYS A 264 -29.69 -0.61 0.83
C LYS A 264 -29.04 -1.54 -0.18
N VAL A 265 -28.17 -2.46 0.25
CA VAL A 265 -27.40 -3.34 -0.63
C VAL A 265 -27.93 -4.78 -0.61
N ILE A 266 -28.53 -5.20 0.51
CA ILE A 266 -29.10 -6.55 0.65
C ILE A 266 -30.18 -6.81 -0.41
N GLY A 267 -30.05 -7.94 -1.09
CA GLY A 267 -30.97 -8.38 -2.15
C GLY A 267 -30.97 -7.54 -3.42
N GLN A 268 -30.08 -6.54 -3.55
CA GLN A 268 -30.01 -5.68 -4.75
C GLN A 268 -29.17 -6.30 -5.87
N SER A 269 -29.52 -5.97 -7.12
CA SER A 269 -28.71 -6.33 -8.28
C SER A 269 -27.40 -5.55 -8.31
N LYS A 270 -26.45 -5.97 -9.15
CA LYS A 270 -25.19 -5.22 -9.31
C LYS A 270 -25.45 -3.82 -9.86
N GLU A 271 -26.39 -3.71 -10.78
CA GLU A 271 -26.78 -2.47 -11.45
C GLU A 271 -27.45 -1.48 -10.49
N ASP A 272 -28.17 -1.97 -9.48
CA ASP A 272 -28.83 -1.11 -8.48
C ASP A 272 -27.85 -0.65 -7.37
N ILE A 273 -26.73 -1.33 -7.20
CA ILE A 273 -25.70 -1.02 -6.19
C ILE A 273 -24.72 0.08 -6.68
N VAL A 274 -24.40 0.09 -7.98
CA VAL A 274 -23.34 0.92 -8.59
C VAL A 274 -23.91 2.19 -9.21
#